data_AF-A0A0H2X7L0-F1
#
_entry.id   AF-A0A0H2X7L0-F1
#
_cell.length_a   1.000
_cell.length_b   1.000
_cell.length_c   1.000
_cell.angle_alpha   90.00
_cell.angle_beta   90.00
_cell.angle_gamma   90.00
#
_symmetry.space_group_name_H-M   'P 1'
#
loop_
_entity.id
_entity.type
_entity.pdbx_description
1 polymer ?
#
loop_
_entity_poly.entity_id
_entity_poly.type
_entity_poly.pdbx_seq_one_letter_code
_entity_poly.pdbx_strand_id
1 'polypeptide(L)' 'MDTLANADDARNAAQRQQVRADTIDRLAHAIGAVVLSRACPDDSPLADEILEVCRRKILAALPGQPAR' A
#
# COMPACT_ATOMS: atom_id res chain seq x y z
N MET A 1 32.95 -15.17 -15.36
CA MET A 1 31.83 -14.32 -15.84
C MET A 1 30.56 -14.56 -15.00
N ASP A 2 30.57 -15.62 -14.19
CA ASP A 2 29.45 -16.20 -13.43
C ASP A 2 29.11 -15.46 -12.12
N THR A 3 30.07 -14.75 -11.53
CA THR A 3 29.87 -13.99 -10.29
C THR A 3 28.99 -12.75 -10.48
N LEU A 4 29.06 -12.11 -11.65
CA LEU A 4 28.27 -10.92 -11.98
C LEU A 4 26.79 -11.29 -12.19
N ALA A 5 26.53 -12.38 -12.91
CA ALA A 5 25.18 -12.89 -13.14
C ALA A 5 24.44 -13.23 -11.83
N ASN A 6 25.13 -13.88 -10.88
CA ASN A 6 24.55 -14.17 -9.55
C ASN A 6 24.22 -12.92 -8.74
N ALA A 7 25.04 -11.86 -8.84
CA ALA A 7 24.79 -10.61 -8.14
C ALA A 7 23.58 -9.86 -8.70
N ASP A 8 23.39 -9.88 -10.03
CA ASP A 8 22.23 -9.28 -10.67
C ASP A 8 20.93 -10.05 -10.36
N ASP A 9 20.97 -11.38 -10.34
CA ASP A 9 19.81 -12.19 -9.93
C ASP A 9 19.39 -11.92 -8.49
N ALA A 10 20.36 -11.82 -7.57
CA ALA A 10 20.10 -11.49 -6.17
C ALA A 10 19.50 -10.08 -6.01
N ARG A 11 20.02 -9.09 -6.76
CA ARG A 11 19.47 -7.73 -6.78
C ARG A 11 18.06 -7.69 -7.33
N ASN A 12 17.81 -8.39 -8.43
CA ASN A 12 16.48 -8.48 -9.04
C ASN A 12 15.48 -9.18 -8.10
N ALA A 13 15.89 -10.22 -7.40
CA ALA A 13 15.07 -10.89 -6.39
C ALA A 13 14.75 -9.96 -5.21
N ALA A 14 15.74 -9.22 -4.71
CA ALA A 14 15.55 -8.22 -3.65
C ALA A 14 14.59 -7.10 -4.10
N GLN A 15 14.74 -6.59 -5.32
CA GLN A 15 13.85 -5.57 -5.87
C GLN A 15 12.41 -6.09 -6.00
N ARG A 16 12.21 -7.30 -6.54
CA ARG A 16 10.88 -7.92 -6.62
C ARG A 16 10.26 -8.12 -5.24
N GLN A 17 11.05 -8.54 -4.26
CA GLN A 17 10.59 -8.69 -2.88
C GLN A 17 10.17 -7.35 -2.27
N GLN A 18 10.92 -6.28 -2.56
CA GLN A 18 10.62 -4.94 -2.05
C GLN A 18 9.36 -4.35 -2.69
N VAL A 19 9.18 -4.51 -4.00
CA VAL A 19 7.94 -4.13 -4.70
C VAL A 19 6.74 -4.90 -4.15
N ARG A 20 6.91 -6.19 -3.89
CA ARG A 20 5.85 -7.02 -3.31
C ARG A 20 5.51 -6.59 -1.89
N ALA A 21 6.50 -6.31 -1.06
CA ALA A 21 6.30 -5.83 0.31
C ALA A 21 5.55 -4.49 0.34
N ASP A 22 5.94 -3.53 -0.51
CA ASP A 22 5.28 -2.23 -0.65
C ASP A 22 3.83 -2.37 -1.14
N THR A 23 3.57 -3.29 -2.08
CA THR A 23 2.21 -3.57 -2.55
C THR A 23 1.34 -4.16 -1.44
N ILE A 24 1.88 -5.10 -0.65
CA ILE A 24 1.17 -5.72 0.48
C ILE A 24 0.88 -4.69 1.57
N ASP A 25 1.85 -3.82 1.89
CA ASP A 25 1.68 -2.77 2.90
C ASP A 25 0.53 -1.81 2.54
N ARG A 26 0.47 -1.37 1.28
CA ARG A 26 -0.62 -0.51 0.79
C ARG A 26 -1.97 -1.22 0.80
N LEU A 27 -2.00 -2.50 0.41
CA LEU A 27 -3.21 -3.31 0.47
C LEU A 27 -3.69 -3.47 1.91
N ALA A 28 -2.79 -3.72 2.86
CA ALA A 28 -3.11 -3.84 4.28
C ALA A 28 -3.68 -2.53 4.84
N HIS A 29 -3.10 -1.37 4.48
CA HIS A 29 -3.64 -0.05 4.84
C HIS A 29 -5.04 0.17 4.27
N ALA A 30 -5.29 -0.21 3.01
CA ALA A 30 -6.60 -0.08 2.37
C ALA A 30 -7.66 -0.98 3.03
N ILE A 31 -7.32 -2.25 3.27
CA ILE A 31 -8.23 -3.20 3.93
C ILE A 31 -8.51 -2.77 5.36
N GLY A 32 -7.49 -2.35 6.11
CA GLY A 32 -7.64 -1.86 7.48
C GLY A 32 -8.61 -0.68 7.57
N ALA A 33 -8.54 0.25 6.62
CA ALA A 33 -9.49 1.36 6.53
C ALA A 33 -10.94 0.92 6.35
N VAL A 34 -11.17 -0.02 5.43
CA VAL A 34 -12.52 -0.55 5.13
C VAL A 34 -13.07 -1.31 6.34
N VAL A 35 -12.24 -2.14 6.98
CA VAL A 35 -12.65 -2.91 8.16
C VAL A 35 -12.98 -1.99 9.34
N LEU A 36 -12.16 -0.96 9.60
CA LEU A 36 -12.42 0.02 10.65
C LEU A 36 -13.71 0.81 10.42
N SER A 37 -13.94 1.26 9.18
CA SER A 37 -15.18 1.96 8.83
C SER A 37 -16.42 1.07 9.00
N ARG A 38 -16.36 -0.19 8.55
CA ARG A 38 -17.48 -1.14 8.66
C ARG A 38 -17.72 -1.67 10.08
N ALA A 39 -16.78 -1.48 11.00
CA ALA A 39 -16.96 -1.79 12.41
C ALA A 39 -17.79 -0.71 13.15
N CYS A 40 -18.05 0.44 12.52
CA CYS A 40 -18.93 1.45 13.08
C CYS A 40 -20.41 1.02 12.95
N PRO A 41 -21.19 1.03 14.03
CA PRO A 41 -22.63 0.79 13.97
C PRO A 41 -23.35 1.97 13.29
N ASP A 42 -24.26 1.65 12.38
CA ASP A 42 -25.34 2.50 11.85
C ASP A 42 -24.93 3.84 11.19
N ASP A 43 -24.25 3.77 10.04
CA ASP A 43 -23.93 4.94 9.18
C ASP A 43 -23.38 6.15 9.96
N SER A 44 -22.55 5.86 10.96
CA SER A 44 -21.91 6.90 11.76
C SER A 44 -21.05 7.78 10.86
N PRO A 45 -21.12 9.12 10.97
CA PRO A 45 -20.28 10.03 10.19
C PRO A 45 -18.77 9.78 10.40
N LEU A 46 -18.38 9.09 11.47
CA LEU A 46 -17.02 8.65 11.73
C LEU A 46 -16.55 7.57 10.73
N ALA A 47 -17.45 6.71 10.25
CA ALA A 47 -17.14 5.67 9.28
C ALA A 47 -16.68 6.27 7.94
N ASP A 48 -17.37 7.32 7.50
CA ASP A 48 -17.03 8.09 6.30
C ASP A 48 -15.72 8.85 6.47
N GLU A 49 -15.50 9.46 7.64
CA GLU A 49 -14.26 10.15 7.96
C GLU A 49 -13.04 9.21 7.92
N ILE A 50 -13.17 8.01 8.50
CA ILE A 50 -12.14 6.96 8.45
C ILE A 50 -11.82 6.58 7.00
N LEU A 51 -12.84 6.36 6.16
CA LEU A 51 -12.65 6.01 4.75
C LEU A 51 -11.89 7.11 4.01
N GLU A 52 -12.29 8.37 4.18
CA GLU A 52 -11.70 9.50 3.45
C GLU A 52 -10.26 9.82 3.92
N VAL A 53 -9.96 9.71 5.22
CA VAL A 53 -8.58 9.86 5.72
C VAL A 53 -7.67 8.78 5.16
N CYS A 54 -8.10 7.52 5.21
CA CYS A 54 -7.29 6.41 4.71
C CYS A 54 -7.10 6.47 3.19
N ARG A 55 -8.16 6.78 2.43
CA ARG A 55 -8.09 6.94 0.97
C ARG A 55 -7.06 8.01 0.58
N ARG A 56 -7.08 9.17 1.23
CA ARG A 56 -6.12 10.26 0.98
C ARG A 56 -4.68 9.83 1.25
N LYS A 57 -4.43 9.13 2.35
CA LYS A 57 -3.08 8.63 2.68
C LYS A 57 -2.57 7.60 1.68
N ILE A 58 -3.44 6.68 1.23
CA ILE A 58 -3.07 5.67 0.22
C ILE A 58 -2.73 6.34 -1.12
N LEU A 59 -3.53 7.31 -1.55
CA LEU A 59 -3.26 8.06 -2.79
C LEU A 59 -1.95 8.86 -2.71
N ALA A 60 -1.68 9.51 -1.57
CA ALA A 60 -0.43 10.23 -1.34
C ALA A 60 0.81 9.32 -1.32
N ALA A 61 0.64 8.05 -0.92
CA ALA A 61 1.70 7.06 -0.91
C ALA A 61 1.95 6.40 -2.29
N LEU A 62 1.12 6.66 -3.30
CA LEU A 62 1.31 6.12 -4.65
C LEU A 62 2.39 6.93 -5.41
N PRO A 63 3.51 6.32 -5.83
CA PRO A 63 4.50 6.98 -6.65
C PRO A 63 3.90 7.26 -8.04
N GLY A 64 3.89 8.53 -8.45
CA GLY A 64 3.46 8.95 -9.78
C GLY A 64 2.07 9.56 -9.92
N GLN A 65 1.37 9.89 -8.82
CA GLN A 65 0.16 10.72 -8.93
C GLN A 65 0.54 12.21 -8.90
N PRO A 66 0.43 12.96 -10.02
CA PRO A 66 0.46 14.41 -9.93
C PRO A 66 -0.74 14.85 -9.10
N ALA A 67 -0.48 15.62 -8.04
CA ALA A 67 -1.51 16.34 -7.31
C ALA A 67 -2.31 17.15 -8.34
N ARG A 68 -3.56 16.76 -8.57
CA ARG A 68 -4.46 17.43 -9.50
C ARG A 68 -5.31 18.44 -8.75
#